data_AF-A0A093Z7K2-F1
#
_entry.id   AF-A0A093Z7K2-F1
#
_cell.length_a   1.000
_cell.length_b   1.000
_cell.length_c   1.000
_cell.angle_alpha   90.00
_cell.angle_beta   90.00
_cell.angle_gamma   90.00
#
_symmetry.space_group_name_H-M   'P 1'
#
loop_
_entity.id
_entity.type
_entity.pdbx_description
1 polymer ?
#
loop_
_entity_poly.entity_id
_entity_poly.type
_entity_poly.pdbx_seq_one_letter_code
_entity_poly.pdbx_strand_id
1 'polypeptide(L)'
;AVEWFGRGPGESYSDKKLSQRIGTWKSPVDSLFTNYEYPQESGNRTDVRWVAFQDGSGVPLLKASFGDSEGCSFLASHYSTADIDKATHPYLLEREKKDEVIVRLDWKHHGLGTGSCGPKTMEEYALKSGPFEFSLLLE
;
A
#
# COMPACT_ATOMS: atom_id res chain seq x y z
N ALA A 1 12.33 9.53 -1.49
CA ALA A 1 12.38 8.09 -1.86
C ALA A 1 11.80 7.25 -0.74
N VAL A 2 11.28 6.07 -1.08
CA VAL A 2 10.73 5.09 -0.14
C VAL A 2 11.60 3.85 -0.16
N GLU A 3 11.98 3.36 1.01
CA GLU A 3 12.72 2.12 1.20
C GLU A 3 11.97 1.23 2.18
N TRP A 4 11.84 -0.07 1.91
CA TRP A 4 11.10 -0.97 2.78
C TRP A 4 11.68 -2.37 2.78
N PHE A 5 11.46 -3.10 3.87
CA PHE A 5 11.68 -4.55 3.94
C PHE A 5 10.35 -5.29 4.01
N GLY A 6 10.09 -6.12 3.01
CA GLY A 6 8.82 -6.83 2.83
C GLY A 6 8.68 -7.34 1.40
N ARG A 7 7.44 -7.50 0.92
CA ARG A 7 7.20 -7.91 -0.46
C ARG A 7 7.44 -6.78 -1.45
N GLY A 8 8.05 -7.14 -2.58
CA GLY A 8 8.25 -6.24 -3.72
C GLY A 8 8.84 -6.94 -4.94
N PRO A 9 9.18 -6.17 -5.99
CA PRO A 9 9.08 -4.70 -6.06
C PRO A 9 7.66 -4.18 -6.36
N GLY A 10 6.78 -5.04 -6.88
CA GLY A 10 5.43 -4.66 -7.31
C GLY A 10 4.39 -4.69 -6.18
N GLU A 11 3.16 -4.31 -6.54
CA GLU A 11 2.05 -4.34 -5.60
C GLU A 11 1.65 -5.77 -5.20
N SER A 12 1.08 -5.86 -4.00
CA SER A 12 0.58 -7.12 -3.43
C SER A 12 -0.59 -6.90 -2.48
N TYR A 13 -1.42 -7.93 -2.37
CA TYR A 13 -2.56 -8.02 -1.45
C TYR A 13 -2.59 -9.40 -0.80
N SER A 14 -3.37 -9.59 0.26
CA SER A 14 -3.37 -10.83 1.05
C SER A 14 -3.58 -12.10 0.21
N ASP A 15 -4.39 -12.01 -0.84
CA ASP A 15 -4.69 -13.07 -1.82
C ASP A 15 -3.98 -12.92 -3.18
N LYS A 16 -3.20 -11.85 -3.38
CA LYS A 16 -2.41 -11.56 -4.60
C LYS A 16 -1.00 -11.12 -4.22
N LYS A 17 -0.14 -12.05 -3.77
CA LYS A 17 1.22 -11.69 -3.32
C LYS A 17 2.36 -12.65 -3.69
N LEU A 18 2.06 -13.81 -4.26
CA LEU A 18 3.06 -14.86 -4.50
C LEU A 18 4.12 -14.51 -5.55
N SER A 19 3.83 -13.57 -6.45
CA SER A 19 4.80 -13.06 -7.42
C SER A 19 5.82 -12.09 -6.80
N GLN A 20 5.56 -11.56 -5.61
CA GLN A 20 6.43 -10.61 -4.93
C GLN A 20 7.36 -11.32 -3.93
N ARG A 21 8.66 -11.01 -4.02
CA ARG A 21 9.70 -11.60 -3.15
C ARG A 21 9.87 -10.78 -1.88
N ILE A 22 10.25 -11.45 -0.79
CA ILE A 22 10.69 -10.77 0.43
C ILE A 22 12.12 -10.25 0.24
N GLY A 23 12.35 -8.99 0.58
CA GLY A 23 13.67 -8.36 0.52
C GLY A 23 13.59 -6.88 0.88
N THR A 24 14.73 -6.20 0.75
CA THR A 24 14.79 -4.74 0.85
C THR A 24 14.62 -4.15 -0.54
N TRP A 25 13.69 -3.21 -0.68
CA TRP A 25 13.35 -2.56 -1.93
C TRP A 25 13.39 -1.05 -1.77
N LYS A 26 13.66 -0.33 -2.86
CA LYS A 26 13.70 1.13 -2.89
C LYS A 26 13.03 1.65 -4.16
N SER A 27 12.21 2.69 -4.04
CA SER A 27 11.49 3.29 -5.15
C SER A 27 11.14 4.76 -4.87
N PRO A 28 11.05 5.65 -5.88
CA PRO A 28 10.36 6.92 -5.69
C PRO A 28 8.86 6.70 -5.45
N VAL A 29 8.21 7.62 -4.72
CA VAL A 29 6.77 7.50 -4.38
C VAL A 29 5.91 7.38 -5.65
N ASP A 30 6.20 8.19 -6.66
CA ASP A 30 5.50 8.17 -7.95
C ASP A 30 5.50 6.80 -8.66
N SER A 31 6.49 5.93 -8.38
CA SER A 31 6.57 4.59 -8.97
C SER A 31 5.87 3.51 -8.15
N LEU A 32 5.33 3.83 -6.98
CA LEU A 32 4.59 2.88 -6.15
C LEU A 32 3.13 2.73 -6.58
N PHE A 33 2.56 3.79 -7.16
CA PHE A 33 1.18 3.84 -7.63
C PHE A 33 1.01 3.14 -8.99
N THR A 34 -0.05 2.35 -9.14
CA THR A 34 -0.42 1.77 -10.44
C THR A 34 -1.57 2.57 -11.04
N ASN A 35 -1.33 3.16 -12.21
CA ASN A 35 -2.30 4.01 -12.91
C ASN A 35 -3.27 3.16 -13.75
N TYR A 36 -4.23 2.52 -13.09
CA TYR A 36 -5.28 1.74 -13.76
C TYR A 36 -6.24 2.62 -14.56
N GLU A 37 -6.81 2.08 -15.65
CA GLU A 37 -7.72 2.80 -16.57
C GLU A 37 -8.98 3.34 -15.87
N TYR A 38 -9.48 2.60 -14.88
CA TYR A 38 -10.43 3.12 -13.91
C TYR A 38 -9.69 3.25 -12.58
N PRO A 39 -9.44 4.48 -12.09
CA PRO A 39 -8.78 4.70 -10.81
C PRO A 39 -9.41 3.86 -9.68
N GLN A 40 -8.55 3.19 -8.92
CA GLN A 40 -8.95 2.30 -7.84
C GLN A 40 -7.77 2.08 -6.89
N GLU A 41 -8.02 1.41 -5.76
CA GLU A 41 -6.99 1.00 -4.80
C GLU A 41 -5.83 0.29 -5.51
N SER A 42 -4.61 0.80 -5.34
CA SER A 42 -3.42 0.27 -6.02
C SER A 42 -2.15 0.53 -5.24
N GLY A 43 -1.09 -0.24 -5.52
CA GLY A 43 0.24 0.07 -4.98
C GLY A 43 0.53 -0.47 -3.58
N ASN A 44 -0.39 -1.18 -2.94
CA ASN A 44 -0.16 -1.78 -1.62
C ASN A 44 1.06 -2.73 -1.61
N ARG A 45 1.80 -2.77 -0.51
CA ARG A 45 2.93 -3.68 -0.27
C ARG A 45 2.66 -4.49 0.99
N THR A 46 2.70 -5.82 0.91
CA THR A 46 2.33 -6.73 2.02
C THR A 46 3.53 -7.38 2.70
N ASP A 47 3.28 -7.99 3.86
CA ASP A 47 4.28 -8.67 4.69
C ASP A 47 5.49 -7.75 5.01
N VAL A 48 5.20 -6.48 5.26
CA VAL A 48 6.19 -5.42 5.50
C VAL A 48 6.57 -5.41 6.98
N ARG A 49 7.88 -5.40 7.27
CA ARG A 49 8.39 -5.24 8.64
C ARG A 49 8.70 -3.79 8.96
N TRP A 50 9.23 -3.05 7.99
CA TRP A 50 9.48 -1.62 8.13
C TRP A 50 9.42 -0.92 6.77
N VAL A 51 9.10 0.37 6.81
CA VAL A 51 9.18 1.31 5.69
C VAL A 51 9.80 2.62 6.17
N ALA A 52 10.65 3.22 5.33
CA ALA A 52 11.33 4.47 5.59
C ALA A 52 11.14 5.42 4.39
N PHE A 53 10.89 6.68 4.73
CA PHE A 53 10.70 7.78 3.79
C PHE A 53 11.83 8.77 3.99
N GLN A 54 12.41 9.22 2.88
CA GLN A 54 13.45 10.24 2.82
C GLN A 54 13.09 11.29 1.78
N ASP A 55 13.54 12.52 1.97
CA ASP A 55 13.38 13.58 0.99
C ASP A 55 14.26 13.37 -0.26
N GLY A 56 14.30 14.36 -1.16
CA GLY A 56 15.15 14.34 -2.36
C GLY A 56 16.66 14.46 -2.08
N SER A 57 17.05 14.93 -0.89
CA SER A 57 18.44 15.07 -0.45
C SER A 57 18.96 13.88 0.36
N GLY A 58 18.06 12.96 0.74
CA GLY A 58 18.37 11.78 1.54
C GLY A 58 18.13 11.96 3.04
N VAL A 59 17.57 13.10 3.47
CA VAL A 59 17.20 13.36 4.86
C VAL A 59 16.01 12.45 5.24
N PRO A 60 16.12 11.66 6.32
CA PRO A 60 15.00 10.85 6.83
C PRO A 60 13.82 11.74 7.24
N LEU A 61 12.61 11.38 6.82
CA LEU A 61 11.37 12.09 7.13
C LEU A 61 10.47 11.29 8.08
N LEU A 62 10.37 9.98 7.86
CA LEU A 62 9.55 9.07 8.64
C LEU A 62 10.09 7.66 8.50
N LYS A 63 10.17 6.92 9.59
CA LYS A 63 10.32 5.47 9.57
C LYS A 63 9.25 4.82 10.41
N ALA A 64 8.57 3.83 9.83
CA ALA A 64 7.55 3.05 10.49
C ALA A 64 8.01 1.60 10.59
N SER A 65 7.96 1.03 11.78
CA SER A 65 8.31 -0.38 12.04
C SER A 65 7.13 -1.12 12.65
N PHE A 66 6.74 -2.21 12.01
CA PHE A 66 5.73 -3.16 12.49
C PHE A 66 6.34 -4.25 13.38
N GLY A 67 7.67 -4.26 13.56
CA GLY A 67 8.38 -5.30 14.31
C GLY A 67 8.14 -6.69 13.71
N ASP A 68 7.80 -7.65 14.57
CA ASP A 68 7.51 -9.02 14.16
C ASP A 68 6.05 -9.25 13.72
N SER A 69 5.21 -8.20 13.72
CA SER A 69 3.80 -8.28 13.33
C SER A 69 3.64 -8.77 11.88
N GLU A 70 2.85 -9.82 11.69
CA GLU A 70 2.63 -10.43 10.38
C GLU A 70 1.46 -9.80 9.61
N GLY A 71 1.54 -9.84 8.28
CA GLY A 71 0.48 -9.36 7.39
C GLY A 71 0.40 -7.84 7.23
N CYS A 72 1.25 -7.09 7.94
CA CYS A 72 1.34 -5.65 7.85
C CYS A 72 1.66 -5.19 6.43
N SER A 73 1.09 -4.05 6.07
CA SER A 73 1.19 -3.47 4.75
C SER A 73 1.44 -1.96 4.80
N PHE A 74 2.00 -1.42 3.73
CA PHE A 74 1.96 0.02 3.52
C PHE A 74 1.55 0.35 2.08
N LEU A 75 1.00 1.55 1.94
CA LEU A 75 0.77 2.22 0.68
C LEU A 75 1.25 3.65 0.80
N ALA A 76 1.88 4.17 -0.26
CA ALA A 76 2.25 5.57 -0.35
C ALA A 76 1.95 6.11 -1.75
N SER A 77 1.25 7.22 -1.83
CA SER A 77 0.91 7.89 -3.10
C SER A 77 0.69 9.39 -2.88
N HIS A 78 0.51 10.13 -3.99
CA HIS A 78 0.12 11.55 -3.97
C HIS A 78 -1.41 11.75 -4.04
N TYR A 79 -2.20 10.70 -3.83
CA TYR A 79 -3.65 10.72 -4.00
C TYR A 79 -4.33 10.20 -2.73
N SER A 80 -5.38 10.89 -2.28
CA SER A 80 -6.19 10.37 -1.18
C SER A 80 -7.12 9.26 -1.67
N THR A 81 -7.58 8.40 -0.75
CA THR A 81 -8.59 7.38 -1.09
C THR A 81 -9.86 8.01 -1.67
N ALA A 82 -10.26 9.19 -1.18
CA ALA A 82 -11.43 9.90 -1.71
C ALA A 82 -11.21 10.43 -3.13
N ASP A 83 -10.00 10.90 -3.46
CA ASP A 83 -9.67 11.36 -4.81
C ASP A 83 -9.67 10.20 -5.80
N ILE A 84 -9.11 9.06 -5.39
CA ILE A 84 -9.10 7.81 -6.17
C ILE A 84 -10.54 7.32 -6.42
N ASP A 85 -11.37 7.24 -5.38
CA ASP A 85 -12.75 6.75 -5.47
C ASP A 85 -13.64 7.64 -6.37
N LYS A 86 -13.42 8.95 -6.34
CA LYS A 86 -14.18 9.92 -7.15
C LYS A 86 -13.78 9.90 -8.63
N ALA A 87 -12.52 9.59 -8.94
CA ALA A 87 -11.99 9.70 -10.29
C ALA A 87 -12.43 8.51 -11.16
N THR A 88 -12.94 8.80 -12.37
CA THR A 88 -13.38 7.75 -13.31
C THR A 88 -12.34 7.43 -14.38
N HIS A 89 -11.31 8.28 -14.54
CA HIS A 89 -10.26 8.15 -15.54
C HIS A 89 -8.94 8.77 -15.03
N PRO A 90 -7.76 8.31 -15.50
CA PRO A 90 -6.45 8.76 -15.02
C PRO A 90 -6.23 10.28 -15.08
N TYR A 91 -6.64 10.93 -16.18
CA TYR A 91 -6.43 12.37 -16.36
C TYR A 91 -7.25 13.22 -15.38
N LEU A 92 -8.34 12.68 -14.82
CA LEU A 92 -9.11 13.34 -13.77
C LEU A 92 -8.40 13.19 -12.43
N LEU A 93 -7.86 12.00 -12.14
CA LEU A 93 -7.09 11.76 -10.92
C LEU A 93 -5.82 12.62 -10.88
N GLU A 94 -5.09 12.76 -12.00
CA GLU A 94 -3.87 13.57 -12.08
C GLU A 94 -4.08 15.03 -11.65
N ARG A 95 -5.29 15.59 -11.85
CA ARG A 95 -5.62 16.95 -11.41
C ARG A 95 -5.75 17.10 -9.90
N GLU A 96 -5.96 15.99 -9.20
CA GLU A 96 -6.08 15.91 -7.74
C GLU A 96 -4.74 15.54 -7.07
N LYS A 97 -3.64 15.44 -7.84
CA LYS A 97 -2.31 15.11 -7.33
C LYS A 97 -1.88 16.14 -6.29
N LYS A 98 -1.47 15.65 -5.13
CA LYS A 98 -1.00 16.48 -4.01
C LYS A 98 0.51 16.60 -4.00
N ASP A 99 1.02 17.68 -3.43
CA ASP A 99 2.45 17.87 -3.21
C ASP A 99 2.94 16.95 -2.07
N GLU A 100 2.12 16.76 -1.04
CA GLU A 100 2.38 15.82 0.04
C GLU A 100 2.23 14.35 -0.37
N VAL A 101 2.90 13.49 0.39
CA VAL A 101 2.75 12.03 0.27
C VAL A 101 1.75 11.57 1.32
N ILE A 102 0.70 10.89 0.87
CA ILE A 102 -0.27 10.23 1.74
C ILE A 102 0.23 8.81 2.00
N VAL A 103 0.44 8.50 3.28
CA VAL A 103 0.96 7.20 3.74
C VAL A 103 -0.12 6.46 4.51
N ARG A 104 -0.35 5.20 4.16
CA ARG A 104 -1.19 4.25 4.89
C ARG A 104 -0.32 3.13 5.46
N LEU A 105 -0.53 2.83 6.74
CA LEU A 105 0.20 1.82 7.51
C LEU A 105 -0.82 0.86 8.10
N ASP A 106 -1.06 -0.24 7.41
CA ASP A 106 -2.19 -1.13 7.66
C ASP A 106 -1.69 -2.41 8.36
N TRP A 107 -2.23 -2.78 9.52
CA TRP A 107 -1.94 -4.09 10.13
C TRP A 107 -2.52 -5.24 9.28
N LYS A 108 -3.76 -5.07 8.81
CA LYS A 108 -4.44 -5.99 7.90
C LYS A 108 -5.20 -5.23 6.83
N HIS A 109 -5.32 -5.85 5.66
CA HIS A 109 -6.06 -5.34 4.52
C HIS A 109 -6.96 -6.44 3.93
N HIS A 110 -8.13 -6.06 3.42
CA HIS A 110 -9.03 -6.99 2.71
C HIS A 110 -8.35 -7.51 1.44
N GLY A 111 -8.54 -8.80 1.11
CA GLY A 111 -8.12 -9.38 -0.17
C GLY A 111 -8.96 -8.87 -1.35
N LEU A 112 -8.48 -9.04 -2.57
CA LEU A 112 -9.13 -8.51 -3.77
C LEU A 112 -10.30 -9.38 -4.28
N GLY A 113 -10.10 -10.70 -4.29
CA GLY A 113 -10.95 -11.64 -5.02
C GLY A 113 -10.99 -11.37 -6.52
N THR A 114 -12.05 -11.84 -7.19
CA THR A 114 -12.33 -11.59 -8.61
C THR A 114 -13.81 -11.24 -8.82
N GLY A 115 -14.42 -10.57 -7.84
CA GLY A 115 -15.87 -10.33 -7.76
C GLY A 115 -16.46 -9.43 -8.85
N SER A 116 -15.64 -8.84 -9.72
CA SER A 116 -16.12 -8.17 -10.94
C SER A 116 -16.74 -9.15 -11.93
N CYS A 117 -16.18 -10.36 -12.04
CA CYS A 117 -16.70 -11.48 -12.80
C CYS A 117 -16.05 -12.78 -12.28
N GLY A 118 -16.62 -13.35 -11.21
CA GLY A 118 -16.02 -14.49 -10.52
C GLY A 118 -16.35 -14.51 -9.03
N PRO A 119 -15.65 -15.35 -8.24
CA PRO A 119 -15.82 -15.38 -6.80
C PRO A 119 -15.43 -14.05 -6.15
N LYS A 120 -16.19 -13.66 -5.13
CA LYS A 120 -15.75 -12.65 -4.15
C LYS A 120 -14.48 -13.12 -3.42
N THR A 121 -13.83 -12.22 -2.69
CA THR A 121 -12.71 -12.52 -1.80
C THR A 121 -13.03 -13.74 -0.93
N MET A 122 -12.13 -14.73 -0.94
CA MET A 122 -12.32 -15.95 -0.15
C MET A 122 -12.30 -15.60 1.34
N GLU A 123 -13.01 -16.41 2.12
CA GLU A 123 -13.24 -16.18 3.55
C GLU A 123 -11.94 -16.02 4.35
N GLU A 124 -10.88 -16.76 4.01
CA GLU A 124 -9.57 -16.65 4.67
C GLU A 124 -8.82 -15.33 4.42
N TYR A 125 -9.16 -14.60 3.35
CA TYR A 125 -8.57 -13.30 3.00
C TYR A 125 -9.53 -12.12 3.27
N ALA A 126 -10.75 -12.40 3.72
CA ALA A 126 -11.74 -11.40 4.03
C ALA A 126 -11.45 -10.76 5.40
N LEU A 127 -11.14 -9.46 5.41
CA LEU A 127 -11.05 -8.70 6.64
C LEU A 127 -12.46 -8.45 7.21
N LYS A 128 -12.75 -9.03 8.37
CA LYS A 128 -14.02 -8.88 9.11
C LYS A 128 -13.86 -7.92 10.28
N SER A 129 -14.93 -7.23 10.62
CA SER A 129 -14.99 -6.38 11.81
C SER A 129 -14.91 -7.21 13.09
N GLY A 130 -14.14 -6.72 14.05
CA GLY A 130 -13.99 -7.32 15.37
C GLY A 130 -12.97 -6.52 16.19
N PRO A 131 -12.84 -6.79 17.50
CA PRO A 131 -11.79 -6.20 18.32
C PRO A 131 -10.41 -6.57 17.77
N PHE A 132 -9.48 -5.61 17.81
CA PHE A 132 -8.10 -5.84 17.40
C PHE A 132 -7.13 -4.95 18.17
N GLU A 133 -5.88 -5.40 18.22
CA GLU A 133 -4.74 -4.68 18.77
C GLU A 133 -3.55 -4.87 17.82
N PHE A 134 -2.83 -3.78 17.58
CA PHE A 134 -1.57 -3.82 16.85
C PHE A 134 -0.66 -2.71 17.36
N SER A 135 0.64 -2.92 17.24
CA SER A 135 1.66 -1.94 17.61
C SER A 135 2.43 -1.49 16.38
N LEU A 136 2.80 -0.21 16.36
CA LEU A 136 3.63 0.39 15.35
C LEU A 136 4.56 1.39 16.02
N LEU A 137 5.86 1.33 15.70
CA LEU A 137 6.83 2.33 16.10
C LEU A 137 7.02 3.34 14.97
N LEU A 138 6.89 4.64 15.29
CA LEU A 138 7.21 5.74 14.40
C LEU A 138 8.49 6.44 14.90
N GLU A 139 9.45 6.63 14.00
CA GLU A 139 10.73 7.32 14.22
C GLU A 139 10.92 8.45 13.20
#